data_AF-A0A2J6HYP3-F1
#
_entry.id   AF-A0A2J6HYP3-F1
#
_cell.length_a   1.000
_cell.length_b   1.000
_cell.length_c   1.000
_cell.angle_alpha   90.00
_cell.angle_beta   90.00
_cell.angle_gamma   90.00
#
_symmetry.space_group_name_H-M   'P 1'
#
loop_
_entity.id
_entity.type
_entity.pdbx_description
1 polymer ?
#
loop_
_entity_poly.entity_id
_entity_poly.type
_entity_poly.pdbx_seq_one_letter_code
_entity_poly.pdbx_strand_id
1 'polypeptide(L)'
;EIPSTSRQVASLPGQHPHRQAREPANPLNMASYPPAMNFVNASGKSYNTQMNNDFTFFNQIAEVVHEEPLEAIDPETRGLLAAIGIRKDKPFEPDARMTQILTDAASVGNATARVIVFDTRDQNNYPYPGSMWKAGFAGNDPEMSPGGVLDVDSRIIYYYNAWGVTPAMSLKMIGKGSQYAYTEHDADGNYLDGGKTYTLHLPPNIPAKDFWSVIVYDPQTRSMLQTDQQFPSAGNQRKGILVNQDGSVDVYFGPAPPPGKESNWIQTIPGKGWYTMLRLYGPLESWFDKTWKPGEIELVN
;
A
#
# COMPACT_ATOMS: atom_id res chain seq x y z
N GLU A 1 9.80 15.38 14.74
CA GLU A 1 9.79 15.72 13.30
C GLU A 1 9.12 14.58 12.55
N ILE A 2 7.95 14.80 11.94
CA ILE A 2 7.33 13.79 11.08
C ILE A 2 8.19 13.72 9.81
N PRO A 3 8.73 12.56 9.41
CA PRO A 3 9.47 12.45 8.17
C PRO A 3 8.56 12.82 7.01
N SER A 4 8.86 13.91 6.30
CA SER A 4 8.22 14.19 5.02
C SER A 4 8.77 13.21 4.00
N THR A 5 7.97 12.23 3.63
CA THR A 5 8.29 11.32 2.53
C THR A 5 7.90 11.99 1.23
N SER A 6 8.86 12.60 0.55
CA SER A 6 8.66 13.12 -0.81
C SER A 6 8.86 12.00 -1.84
N ARG A 7 7.98 11.95 -2.84
CA ARG A 7 8.05 10.95 -3.92
C ARG A 7 8.46 11.65 -5.21
N GLN A 8 9.65 11.33 -5.72
CA GLN A 8 10.04 11.73 -7.08
C GLN A 8 9.60 10.69 -8.09
N VAL A 9 8.90 11.14 -9.13
CA VAL A 9 8.55 10.34 -10.30
C VAL A 9 9.82 10.19 -11.14
N ALA A 10 10.50 9.05 -11.03
CA ALA A 10 11.63 8.72 -11.89
C ALA A 10 11.08 8.09 -13.18
N SER A 11 11.33 8.72 -14.33
CA SER A 11 10.89 8.19 -15.63
C SER A 11 11.89 7.21 -16.25
N LEU A 12 13.16 7.21 -15.81
CA LEU A 12 14.24 6.40 -16.38
C LEU A 12 15.32 6.03 -15.35
N PRO A 13 15.95 4.84 -15.42
CA PRO A 13 17.13 4.51 -14.63
C PRO A 13 18.27 5.49 -14.94
N GLY A 14 18.78 6.19 -13.92
CA GLY A 14 19.97 7.05 -14.02
C GLY A 14 19.74 8.57 -14.02
N GLN A 15 18.49 9.07 -14.05
CA GLN A 15 18.26 10.53 -14.11
C GLN A 15 18.32 11.28 -12.77
N HIS A 16 18.41 10.60 -11.61
CA HIS A 16 18.17 11.23 -10.31
C HIS A 16 19.14 10.99 -9.14
N PRO A 17 20.33 10.37 -9.25
CA PRO A 17 21.18 10.21 -8.06
C PRO A 17 21.57 11.54 -7.39
N HIS A 18 21.38 12.69 -8.08
CA HIS A 18 21.71 14.03 -7.60
C HIS A 18 20.54 14.93 -7.18
N ARG A 19 19.26 14.51 -7.33
CA ARG A 19 18.09 15.33 -6.93
C ARG A 19 17.52 15.00 -5.56
N GLN A 20 17.72 13.80 -5.03
CA GLN A 20 17.32 13.45 -3.66
C GLN A 20 17.97 14.36 -2.61
N ALA A 21 19.15 14.89 -2.89
CA ALA A 21 19.99 15.60 -1.93
C ALA A 21 19.75 17.14 -1.84
N ARG A 22 18.62 17.69 -2.30
CA ARG A 22 18.47 19.15 -2.51
C ARG A 22 17.31 19.86 -1.80
N GLU A 23 16.53 19.17 -0.98
CA GLU A 23 15.49 19.82 -0.16
C GLU A 23 15.90 19.81 1.31
N PRO A 24 16.66 20.82 1.78
CA PRO A 24 17.14 20.85 3.14
C PRO A 24 16.01 21.22 4.11
N ALA A 25 15.57 20.26 4.93
CA ALA A 25 14.82 20.50 6.15
C ALA A 25 15.78 20.91 7.28
N ASN A 26 15.69 22.16 7.74
CA ASN A 26 16.46 22.68 8.86
C ASN A 26 15.54 23.23 9.94
N PRO A 27 15.94 23.20 11.22
CA PRO A 27 15.24 23.90 12.28
C PRO A 27 15.02 25.37 11.91
N LEU A 28 13.79 25.88 12.11
CA LEU A 28 13.42 27.25 11.70
C LEU A 28 14.33 28.31 12.33
N ASN A 29 14.79 28.08 13.57
CA ASN A 29 15.71 28.97 14.28
C ASN A 29 17.13 29.02 13.68
N MET A 30 17.45 28.12 12.74
CA MET A 30 18.72 28.08 12.00
C MET A 30 18.55 28.56 10.55
N ALA A 31 17.40 29.14 10.16
CA ALA A 31 17.15 29.54 8.77
C ALA A 31 18.21 30.50 8.18
N SER A 32 18.81 31.35 9.02
CA SER A 32 19.89 32.27 8.61
C SER A 32 21.26 31.58 8.45
N TYR A 33 21.44 30.40 9.05
CA TYR A 33 22.66 29.59 8.93
C TYR A 33 22.32 28.09 8.99
N PRO A 34 21.70 27.55 7.93
CA PRO A 34 21.23 26.18 7.94
C PRO A 34 22.43 25.22 8.00
N PRO A 35 22.44 24.23 8.92
CA PRO A 35 23.46 23.21 8.91
C PRO A 35 23.43 22.41 7.60
N ALA A 36 24.57 21.83 7.23
CA ALA A 36 24.62 20.92 6.09
C ALA A 36 23.80 19.66 6.40
N MET A 37 22.83 19.35 5.55
CA MET A 37 22.00 18.15 5.70
C MET A 37 22.81 16.89 5.39
N ASN A 38 22.71 15.90 6.27
CA ASN A 38 23.31 14.58 6.06
C ASN A 38 22.29 13.61 5.44
N PHE A 39 22.55 13.17 4.21
CA PHE A 39 21.73 12.15 3.55
C PHE A 39 22.34 10.77 3.76
N VAL A 40 21.57 9.87 4.40
CA VAL A 40 21.99 8.49 4.62
C VAL A 40 21.53 7.60 3.47
N ASN A 41 22.47 6.97 2.77
CA ASN A 41 22.13 5.95 1.78
C ASN A 41 21.69 4.65 2.49
N ALA A 42 20.43 4.29 2.29
CA ALA A 42 19.82 3.05 2.80
C ALA A 42 19.68 1.95 1.72
N SER A 43 20.20 2.15 0.51
CA SER A 43 20.15 1.16 -0.56
C SER A 43 20.84 -0.15 -0.13
N GLY A 44 20.17 -1.28 -0.34
CA GLY A 44 20.67 -2.60 0.05
C GLY A 44 20.68 -2.87 1.56
N LYS A 45 20.15 -1.95 2.39
CA LYS A 45 19.98 -2.18 3.83
C LYS A 45 18.59 -2.71 4.11
N SER A 46 18.51 -3.73 4.95
CA SER A 46 17.22 -4.21 5.48
C SER A 46 16.73 -3.26 6.58
N TYR A 47 15.45 -2.95 6.57
CA TYR A 47 14.76 -2.18 7.60
C TYR A 47 13.31 -2.66 7.68
N ASN A 48 12.70 -2.57 8.85
CA ASN A 48 11.31 -2.97 9.07
C ASN A 48 10.50 -1.74 9.49
N THR A 49 9.47 -1.41 8.70
CA THR A 49 8.52 -0.32 8.99
C THR A 49 7.13 -0.83 9.33
N GLN A 50 6.97 -2.14 9.51
CA GLN A 50 5.68 -2.70 9.88
C GLN A 50 5.37 -2.36 11.32
N MET A 51 4.13 -1.95 11.57
CA MET A 51 3.58 -1.93 12.92
C MET A 51 3.56 -3.34 13.50
N ASN A 52 3.75 -3.43 14.81
CA ASN A 52 3.70 -4.71 15.50
C ASN A 52 2.25 -5.20 15.56
N ASN A 53 2.06 -6.51 15.43
CA ASN A 53 0.73 -7.15 15.39
C ASN A 53 0.51 -8.06 16.61
N ASP A 54 1.29 -7.86 17.66
CA ASP A 54 1.23 -8.55 18.95
C ASP A 54 1.09 -7.53 20.08
N PHE A 55 1.23 -7.96 21.34
CA PHE A 55 1.15 -7.08 22.50
C PHE A 55 2.04 -5.82 22.39
N THR A 56 3.19 -5.90 21.73
CA THR A 56 4.11 -4.77 21.62
C THR A 56 3.54 -3.62 20.76
N PHE A 57 2.45 -3.85 20.01
CA PHE A 57 1.64 -2.78 19.41
C PHE A 57 1.25 -1.71 20.44
N PHE A 58 0.81 -2.13 21.63
CA PHE A 58 0.38 -1.20 22.67
C PHE A 58 1.53 -0.40 23.26
N ASN A 59 2.77 -0.92 23.21
CA ASN A 59 3.96 -0.13 23.56
C ASN A 59 4.21 0.98 22.55
N GLN A 60 4.04 0.70 21.25
CA GLN A 60 4.17 1.72 20.19
C GLN A 60 3.09 2.81 20.33
N ILE A 61 1.86 2.42 20.66
CA ILE A 61 0.79 3.39 20.95
C ILE A 61 1.12 4.22 22.19
N ALA A 62 1.64 3.61 23.25
CA ALA A 62 2.03 4.33 24.46
C ALA A 62 3.15 5.34 24.19
N GLU A 63 4.17 4.96 23.41
CA GLU A 63 5.26 5.85 22.98
C GLU A 63 4.71 7.09 22.25
N VAL A 64 3.83 6.90 21.26
CA VAL A 64 3.18 8.02 20.55
C VAL A 64 2.40 8.92 21.51
N VAL A 65 1.64 8.35 22.45
CA VAL A 65 0.87 9.12 23.45
C VAL A 65 1.79 9.92 24.39
N HIS A 66 2.97 9.40 24.71
CA HIS A 66 3.96 10.09 25.55
C HIS A 66 4.63 11.24 24.80
N GLU A 67 5.05 11.01 23.56
CA GLU A 67 5.79 11.97 22.73
C GLU A 67 4.90 13.12 22.22
N GLU A 68 3.71 12.81 21.71
CA GLU A 68 2.84 13.80 21.05
C GLU A 68 2.08 14.69 22.04
N PRO A 69 1.74 15.94 21.69
CA PRO A 69 0.95 16.82 22.56
C PRO A 69 -0.40 16.18 22.90
N LEU A 70 -1.01 16.58 24.03
CA LEU A 70 -2.23 15.96 24.51
C LEU A 70 -3.37 16.05 23.48
N GLU A 71 -3.38 17.12 22.70
CA GLU A 71 -4.37 17.47 21.69
C GLU A 71 -4.22 16.68 20.38
N ALA A 72 -3.15 15.88 20.22
CA ALA A 72 -2.93 15.06 19.01
C ALA A 72 -3.97 13.95 18.84
N ILE A 73 -4.63 13.54 19.92
CA ILE A 73 -5.67 12.51 19.94
C ILE A 73 -6.91 13.11 20.60
N ASP A 74 -8.11 12.84 20.11
CA ASP A 74 -9.35 13.39 20.67
C ASP A 74 -9.63 12.85 22.10
N PRO A 75 -10.45 13.55 22.91
CA PRO A 75 -10.73 13.15 24.29
C PRO A 75 -11.35 11.75 24.45
N GLU A 76 -12.17 11.30 23.50
CA GLU A 76 -12.85 10.00 23.59
C GLU A 76 -11.85 8.87 23.37
N THR A 77 -11.04 8.96 22.32
CA THR A 77 -9.96 8.00 22.05
C THR A 77 -8.94 7.95 23.20
N ARG A 78 -8.57 9.11 23.77
CA ARG A 78 -7.71 9.15 24.97
C ARG A 78 -8.36 8.45 26.17
N GLY A 79 -9.69 8.57 26.34
CA GLY A 79 -10.43 7.86 27.37
C GLY A 79 -10.35 6.34 27.22
N LEU A 80 -10.50 5.84 25.99
CA LEU A 80 -10.36 4.41 25.67
C LEU A 80 -8.93 3.90 25.94
N LEU A 81 -7.91 4.66 25.54
CA LEU A 81 -6.51 4.34 25.82
C LEU A 81 -6.22 4.33 27.33
N ALA A 82 -6.75 5.31 28.06
CA ALA A 82 -6.60 5.38 29.52
C ALA A 82 -7.24 4.19 30.25
N ALA A 83 -8.34 3.64 29.72
CA ALA A 83 -9.01 2.47 30.29
C ALA A 83 -8.16 1.19 30.23
N ILE A 84 -7.21 1.11 29.29
CA ILE A 84 -6.23 0.01 29.19
C ILE A 84 -4.85 0.37 29.78
N GLY A 85 -4.74 1.52 30.44
CA GLY A 85 -3.52 1.96 31.13
C GLY A 85 -2.58 2.83 30.30
N ILE A 86 -2.92 3.16 29.05
CA ILE A 86 -2.11 4.06 28.21
C ILE A 86 -2.51 5.51 28.48
N ARG A 87 -1.59 6.29 29.08
CA ARG A 87 -1.84 7.68 29.45
C ARG A 87 -0.59 8.54 29.25
N LYS A 88 -0.79 9.82 28.89
CA LYS A 88 0.31 10.77 28.71
C LYS A 88 1.10 11.01 30.00
N ASP A 89 0.44 10.97 31.15
CA ASP A 89 0.99 11.34 32.46
C ASP A 89 1.65 10.17 33.22
N LYS A 90 1.68 8.96 32.65
CA LYS A 90 2.17 7.76 33.34
C LYS A 90 2.86 6.78 32.39
N PRO A 91 3.90 6.06 32.84
CA PRO A 91 4.45 4.92 32.11
C PRO A 91 3.36 3.86 31.83
N PHE A 92 3.48 3.16 30.70
CA PHE A 92 2.61 2.04 30.37
C PHE A 92 3.22 0.74 30.92
N GLU A 93 2.73 0.32 32.09
CA GLU A 93 3.21 -0.87 32.82
C GLU A 93 2.03 -1.78 33.18
N PRO A 94 1.40 -2.46 32.20
CA PRO A 94 0.25 -3.32 32.47
C PRO A 94 0.64 -4.52 33.34
N ASP A 95 -0.24 -4.89 34.26
CA ASP A 95 -0.08 -6.12 35.04
C ASP A 95 -0.25 -7.38 34.16
N ALA A 96 -0.02 -8.56 34.74
CA ALA A 96 -0.14 -9.83 34.02
C ALA A 96 -1.54 -10.04 33.41
N ARG A 97 -2.59 -9.58 34.10
CA ARG A 97 -3.97 -9.70 33.63
C ARG A 97 -4.22 -8.82 32.40
N MET A 98 -3.81 -7.55 32.46
CA MET A 98 -3.95 -6.61 31.35
C MET A 98 -3.07 -7.01 30.16
N THR A 99 -1.84 -7.48 30.41
CA THR A 99 -0.95 -7.99 29.37
C THR A 99 -1.58 -9.15 28.59
N GLN A 100 -2.23 -10.10 29.28
CA GLN A 100 -2.95 -11.19 28.62
C GLN A 100 -4.11 -10.67 27.77
N ILE A 101 -4.95 -9.78 28.32
CA ILE A 101 -6.08 -9.20 27.59
C ILE A 101 -5.61 -8.48 26.32
N LEU A 102 -4.55 -7.69 26.41
CA LEU A 102 -4.02 -6.94 25.28
C LEU A 102 -3.33 -7.84 24.25
N THR A 103 -2.72 -8.95 24.67
CA THR A 103 -2.19 -9.97 23.75
C THR A 103 -3.30 -10.60 22.91
N ASP A 104 -4.41 -10.97 23.55
CA ASP A 104 -5.58 -11.52 22.87
C ASP A 104 -6.23 -10.46 21.96
N ALA A 105 -6.34 -9.22 22.44
CA ALA A 105 -6.88 -8.09 21.68
C ALA A 105 -6.05 -7.78 20.43
N ALA A 106 -4.72 -7.78 20.51
CA ALA A 106 -3.84 -7.58 19.35
C ALA A 106 -4.06 -8.69 18.30
N SER A 107 -4.18 -9.94 18.75
CA SER A 107 -4.41 -11.09 17.86
C SER A 107 -5.75 -10.97 17.12
N VAL A 108 -6.83 -10.66 17.83
CA VAL A 108 -8.16 -10.46 17.24
C VAL A 108 -8.20 -9.22 16.35
N GLY A 109 -7.60 -8.10 16.79
CA GLY A 109 -7.55 -6.85 16.03
C GLY A 109 -6.82 -7.01 14.71
N ASN A 110 -5.65 -7.67 14.71
CA ASN A 110 -4.89 -7.96 13.50
C ASN A 110 -5.68 -8.88 12.54
N ALA A 111 -6.31 -9.94 13.06
CA ALA A 111 -7.15 -10.82 12.23
C ALA A 111 -8.33 -10.06 11.61
N THR A 112 -8.98 -9.19 12.39
CA THR A 112 -10.09 -8.34 11.95
C THR A 112 -9.64 -7.39 10.84
N ALA A 113 -8.53 -6.67 11.03
CA ALA A 113 -8.00 -5.74 10.04
C ALA A 113 -7.70 -6.43 8.70
N ARG A 114 -7.11 -7.64 8.71
CA ARG A 114 -6.87 -8.41 7.49
C ARG A 114 -8.16 -8.78 6.76
N VAL A 115 -9.19 -9.19 7.49
CA VAL A 115 -10.48 -9.54 6.87
C VAL A 115 -11.13 -8.30 6.27
N ILE A 116 -11.15 -7.17 6.99
CA ILE A 116 -11.68 -5.90 6.47
C ILE A 116 -10.95 -5.50 5.18
N VAL A 117 -9.64 -5.72 5.10
CA VAL A 117 -8.81 -5.39 3.94
C VAL A 117 -9.02 -6.35 2.75
N PHE A 118 -8.93 -7.65 3.00
CA PHE A 118 -8.83 -8.69 1.95
C PHE A 118 -10.17 -9.38 1.66
N ASP A 119 -11.22 -9.06 2.41
CA ASP A 119 -12.58 -9.59 2.21
C ASP A 119 -13.60 -8.55 2.72
N THR A 120 -13.46 -7.31 2.25
CA THR A 120 -14.33 -6.21 2.65
C THR A 120 -15.77 -6.47 2.21
N ARG A 121 -16.73 -6.20 3.10
CA ARG A 121 -18.16 -6.29 2.79
C ARG A 121 -18.69 -5.01 2.14
N ASP A 122 -17.92 -3.91 2.20
CA ASP A 122 -18.32 -2.62 1.65
C ASP A 122 -18.25 -2.64 0.13
N GLN A 123 -19.41 -2.59 -0.51
CA GLN A 123 -19.53 -2.57 -1.96
C GLN A 123 -18.98 -1.28 -2.59
N ASN A 124 -18.83 -0.20 -1.82
CA ASN A 124 -18.21 1.04 -2.30
C ASN A 124 -16.72 0.88 -2.62
N ASN A 125 -16.08 -0.19 -2.14
CA ASN A 125 -14.70 -0.53 -2.48
C ASN A 125 -14.55 -1.17 -3.85
N TYR A 126 -15.62 -1.63 -4.49
CA TYR A 126 -15.57 -2.33 -5.77
C TYR A 126 -15.96 -1.37 -6.91
N PRO A 127 -14.99 -0.73 -7.60
CA PRO A 127 -15.28 0.24 -8.64
C PRO A 127 -16.03 -0.35 -9.84
N TYR A 128 -15.91 -1.66 -10.06
CA TYR A 128 -16.51 -2.38 -11.18
C TYR A 128 -17.44 -3.49 -10.67
N PRO A 129 -18.74 -3.48 -11.03
CA PRO A 129 -19.66 -4.54 -10.62
C PRO A 129 -19.19 -5.94 -11.04
N GLY A 130 -19.20 -6.89 -10.10
CA GLY A 130 -18.81 -8.28 -10.32
C GLY A 130 -17.30 -8.53 -10.52
N SER A 131 -16.47 -7.51 -10.35
CA SER A 131 -15.01 -7.62 -10.42
C SER A 131 -14.41 -7.91 -9.05
N MET A 132 -13.26 -8.58 -9.02
CA MET A 132 -12.51 -8.79 -7.77
C MET A 132 -11.59 -7.61 -7.42
N TRP A 133 -11.44 -6.66 -8.34
CA TRP A 133 -10.66 -5.46 -8.12
C TRP A 133 -11.35 -4.51 -7.15
N LYS A 134 -10.58 -4.10 -6.13
CA LYS A 134 -10.95 -3.05 -5.18
C LYS A 134 -10.21 -1.76 -5.48
N ALA A 135 -10.84 -0.62 -5.21
CA ALA A 135 -10.22 0.69 -5.28
C ALA A 135 -9.24 0.89 -4.12
N GLY A 136 -8.13 1.60 -4.36
CA GLY A 136 -7.19 1.96 -3.30
C GLY A 136 -7.75 2.94 -2.26
N PHE A 137 -8.81 3.68 -2.62
CA PHE A 137 -9.57 4.54 -1.72
C PHE A 137 -11.06 4.28 -1.94
N ALA A 138 -11.76 3.91 -0.87
CA ALA A 138 -13.21 3.80 -0.89
C ALA A 138 -13.83 5.12 -1.37
N GLY A 139 -14.73 5.06 -2.35
CA GLY A 139 -15.45 6.23 -2.84
C GLY A 139 -14.59 7.38 -3.41
N ASN A 140 -13.31 7.16 -3.70
CA ASN A 140 -12.33 8.21 -4.05
C ASN A 140 -12.19 9.32 -2.99
N ASP A 141 -12.40 9.01 -1.72
CA ASP A 141 -12.26 9.96 -0.62
C ASP A 141 -10.89 9.83 0.09
N PRO A 142 -9.96 10.79 -0.08
CA PRO A 142 -8.68 10.76 0.60
C PRO A 142 -8.80 10.99 2.12
N GLU A 143 -9.90 11.56 2.61
CA GLU A 143 -10.12 11.81 4.04
C GLU A 143 -10.74 10.59 4.75
N MET A 144 -11.25 9.63 3.97
CA MET A 144 -11.97 8.43 4.46
C MET A 144 -13.08 8.82 5.44
N SER A 145 -13.77 9.91 5.11
CA SER A 145 -14.78 10.54 5.96
C SER A 145 -15.94 11.06 5.10
N PRO A 146 -16.63 10.20 4.34
CA PRO A 146 -17.65 10.63 3.39
C PRO A 146 -18.76 11.43 4.10
N GLY A 147 -19.04 12.64 3.58
CA GLY A 147 -20.02 13.55 4.20
C GLY A 147 -19.61 14.08 5.57
N GLY A 148 -18.31 14.01 5.92
CA GLY A 148 -17.77 14.42 7.21
C GLY A 148 -17.92 13.37 8.31
N VAL A 149 -18.39 12.16 7.99
CA VAL A 149 -18.50 11.04 8.93
C VAL A 149 -17.32 10.10 8.72
N LEU A 150 -16.51 9.92 9.76
CA LEU A 150 -15.36 9.02 9.73
C LEU A 150 -15.79 7.59 9.35
N ASP A 151 -15.24 7.08 8.26
CA ASP A 151 -15.35 5.69 7.89
C ASP A 151 -14.12 4.92 8.41
N VAL A 152 -14.34 4.23 9.53
CA VAL A 152 -13.30 3.48 10.24
C VAL A 152 -12.80 2.30 9.41
N ASP A 153 -13.68 1.62 8.66
CA ASP A 153 -13.29 0.47 7.84
C ASP A 153 -12.45 0.93 6.65
N SER A 154 -12.81 2.03 6.00
CA SER A 154 -12.00 2.63 4.93
C SER A 154 -10.61 3.06 5.43
N ARG A 155 -10.50 3.60 6.65
CA ARG A 155 -9.21 3.88 7.27
C ARG A 155 -8.40 2.61 7.53
N ILE A 156 -9.03 1.55 8.03
CA ILE A 156 -8.36 0.26 8.25
C ILE A 156 -7.85 -0.28 6.90
N ILE A 157 -8.70 -0.32 5.87
CA ILE A 157 -8.35 -0.79 4.52
C ILE A 157 -7.11 -0.10 4.00
N TYR A 158 -7.07 1.23 4.15
CA TYR A 158 -5.95 2.02 3.67
C TYR A 158 -4.70 1.85 4.54
N TYR A 159 -4.77 2.18 5.83
CA TYR A 159 -3.59 2.27 6.69
C TYR A 159 -3.01 0.91 7.08
N TYR A 160 -3.76 -0.18 6.95
CA TYR A 160 -3.22 -1.52 7.10
C TYR A 160 -2.34 -1.94 5.91
N ASN A 161 -2.67 -1.47 4.69
CA ASN A 161 -1.94 -1.76 3.45
C ASN A 161 -0.88 -0.74 3.08
N ALA A 162 -1.07 0.52 3.44
CA ALA A 162 -0.33 1.64 2.89
C ALA A 162 -0.09 2.74 3.93
N TRP A 163 0.85 3.61 3.63
CA TRP A 163 1.18 4.78 4.44
C TRP A 163 1.32 6.00 3.52
N GLY A 164 1.04 7.19 4.07
CA GLY A 164 1.10 8.46 3.36
C GLY A 164 -0.08 8.69 2.42
N VAL A 165 -0.95 9.64 2.75
CA VAL A 165 -2.10 10.02 1.92
C VAL A 165 -1.84 11.39 1.28
N THR A 166 -2.18 11.52 0.01
CA THR A 166 -2.32 12.84 -0.63
C THR A 166 -3.61 12.87 -1.44
N PRO A 167 -4.28 14.04 -1.59
CA PRO A 167 -5.46 14.15 -2.42
C PRO A 167 -5.25 13.66 -3.87
N ALA A 168 -4.03 13.83 -4.41
CA ALA A 168 -3.67 13.41 -5.76
C ALA A 168 -3.61 11.88 -5.96
N MET A 169 -3.69 11.09 -4.88
CA MET A 169 -3.77 9.63 -4.93
C MET A 169 -5.22 9.10 -5.07
N SER A 170 -6.21 9.97 -4.87
CA SER A 170 -7.62 9.59 -4.77
C SER A 170 -8.50 10.42 -5.70
N LEU A 171 -8.37 11.76 -5.67
CA LEU A 171 -9.22 12.66 -6.42
C LEU A 171 -9.04 12.51 -7.94
N LYS A 172 -10.13 12.79 -8.69
CA LYS A 172 -10.11 12.86 -10.15
C LYS A 172 -9.21 14.01 -10.62
N MET A 173 -7.98 13.66 -11.02
CA MET A 173 -6.98 14.59 -11.55
C MET A 173 -6.38 14.04 -12.84
N ILE A 174 -7.03 14.32 -13.97
CA ILE A 174 -6.62 13.78 -15.28
C ILE A 174 -5.17 14.13 -15.59
N GLY A 175 -4.37 13.10 -15.90
CA GLY A 175 -2.96 13.22 -16.27
C GLY A 175 -2.04 13.68 -15.12
N LYS A 176 -2.50 13.62 -13.87
CA LYS A 176 -1.76 14.03 -12.66
C LYS A 176 -2.00 13.05 -11.50
N GLY A 177 -1.04 12.97 -10.58
CA GLY A 177 -1.16 12.12 -9.41
C GLY A 177 -1.07 10.64 -9.76
N SER A 178 -1.75 9.81 -8.97
CA SER A 178 -1.71 8.35 -9.13
C SER A 178 -3.02 7.72 -8.71
N GLN A 179 -3.34 6.56 -9.29
CA GLN A 179 -4.53 5.77 -8.95
C GLN A 179 -4.14 4.32 -8.73
N TYR A 180 -4.91 3.65 -7.89
CA TYR A 180 -4.58 2.34 -7.36
C TYR A 180 -5.82 1.45 -7.39
N ALA A 181 -5.64 0.23 -7.88
CA ALA A 181 -6.58 -0.86 -7.63
C ALA A 181 -5.79 -2.08 -7.17
N TYR A 182 -6.40 -2.90 -6.33
CA TYR A 182 -5.76 -4.12 -5.82
C TYR A 182 -6.74 -5.28 -5.78
N THR A 183 -6.20 -6.49 -5.83
CA THR A 183 -6.95 -7.73 -5.65
C THR A 183 -6.04 -8.80 -5.06
N GLU A 184 -6.65 -9.66 -4.26
CA GLU A 184 -6.10 -10.88 -3.66
C GLU A 184 -6.83 -12.14 -4.17
N HIS A 185 -7.74 -11.96 -5.13
CA HIS A 185 -8.57 -13.01 -5.70
C HIS A 185 -8.36 -13.16 -7.21
N ASP A 186 -8.52 -14.39 -7.69
CA ASP A 186 -8.68 -14.72 -9.11
C ASP A 186 -10.12 -14.47 -9.60
N ALA A 187 -10.37 -14.67 -10.89
CA ALA A 187 -11.65 -14.45 -11.56
C ALA A 187 -12.81 -15.29 -10.99
N ASP A 188 -12.49 -16.42 -10.34
CA ASP A 188 -13.45 -17.32 -9.70
C ASP A 188 -13.70 -16.96 -8.22
N GLY A 189 -13.01 -15.94 -7.70
CA GLY A 189 -13.10 -15.51 -6.31
C GLY A 189 -12.29 -16.36 -5.35
N ASN A 190 -11.31 -17.13 -5.82
CA ASN A 190 -10.39 -17.85 -4.94
C ASN A 190 -9.19 -16.96 -4.59
N TYR A 191 -8.69 -17.08 -3.36
CA TYR A 191 -7.46 -16.42 -2.96
C TYR A 191 -6.28 -16.86 -3.84
N LEU A 192 -5.45 -15.90 -4.24
CA LEU A 192 -4.30 -16.13 -5.10
C LEU A 192 -3.22 -16.95 -4.37
N ASP A 193 -3.03 -18.18 -4.84
CA ASP A 193 -2.05 -19.15 -4.35
C ASP A 193 -0.70 -19.00 -5.07
N GLY A 194 0.37 -18.68 -4.36
CA GLY A 194 1.69 -18.47 -4.94
C GLY A 194 2.35 -19.72 -5.56
N GLY A 195 1.78 -20.91 -5.38
CA GLY A 195 2.21 -22.14 -6.06
C GLY A 195 1.59 -22.35 -7.45
N LYS A 196 0.59 -21.56 -7.82
CA LYS A 196 -0.10 -21.65 -9.12
C LYS A 196 0.38 -20.57 -10.08
N THR A 197 0.04 -20.74 -11.35
CA THR A 197 0.34 -19.77 -12.42
C THR A 197 -0.91 -19.01 -12.80
N TYR A 198 -0.82 -17.69 -12.91
CA TYR A 198 -1.94 -16.83 -13.28
C TYR A 198 -1.55 -15.84 -14.37
N THR A 199 -2.55 -15.28 -15.04
CA THR A 199 -2.39 -14.20 -16.00
C THR A 199 -3.35 -13.05 -15.67
N LEU A 200 -2.83 -11.83 -15.77
CA LEU A 200 -3.61 -10.60 -15.81
C LEU A 200 -3.51 -9.99 -17.20
N HIS A 201 -4.64 -9.89 -17.89
CA HIS A 201 -4.73 -9.17 -19.15
C HIS A 201 -5.02 -7.68 -18.89
N LEU A 202 -4.12 -6.79 -19.31
CA LEU A 202 -4.35 -5.35 -19.34
C LEU A 202 -4.77 -4.93 -20.75
N PRO A 203 -6.04 -4.53 -20.97
CA PRO A 203 -6.53 -4.15 -22.29
C PRO A 203 -5.72 -2.99 -22.91
N PRO A 204 -5.74 -2.83 -24.24
CA PRO A 204 -4.99 -1.76 -24.89
C PRO A 204 -5.44 -0.38 -24.39
N ASN A 205 -4.59 0.63 -24.59
CA ASN A 205 -4.80 2.00 -24.12
C ASN A 205 -4.87 2.10 -22.57
N ILE A 206 -3.95 1.40 -21.88
CA ILE A 206 -3.80 1.48 -20.42
C ILE A 206 -3.72 2.96 -20.00
N PRO A 207 -4.62 3.44 -19.12
CA PRO A 207 -4.85 4.87 -18.90
C PRO A 207 -3.83 5.49 -17.95
N ALA A 208 -2.55 5.46 -18.33
CA ALA A 208 -1.45 6.06 -17.60
C ALA A 208 -0.61 6.93 -18.53
N LYS A 209 -0.63 8.25 -18.29
CA LYS A 209 0.17 9.23 -19.04
C LYS A 209 1.67 9.04 -18.82
N ASP A 210 2.07 8.74 -17.59
CA ASP A 210 3.49 8.67 -17.23
C ASP A 210 3.98 7.22 -17.28
N PHE A 211 3.43 6.35 -16.43
CA PHE A 211 3.72 4.92 -16.42
C PHE A 211 2.68 4.13 -15.64
N TRP A 212 2.67 2.81 -15.81
CA TRP A 212 1.88 1.89 -15.00
C TRP A 212 2.77 0.81 -14.40
N SER A 213 2.31 0.21 -13.30
CA SER A 213 2.99 -0.91 -12.68
C SER A 213 2.00 -1.87 -12.02
N VAL A 214 2.31 -3.15 -12.07
CA VAL A 214 1.68 -4.23 -11.31
C VAL A 214 2.74 -4.78 -10.36
N ILE A 215 2.44 -4.84 -9.06
CA ILE A 215 3.41 -5.23 -8.02
C ILE A 215 2.76 -6.25 -7.10
N VAL A 216 3.49 -7.30 -6.75
CA VAL A 216 3.05 -8.37 -5.85
C VAL A 216 3.51 -8.11 -4.42
N TYR A 217 2.62 -8.35 -3.46
CA TYR A 217 2.80 -8.10 -2.04
C TYR A 217 2.51 -9.35 -1.20
N ASP A 218 3.21 -9.47 -0.08
CA ASP A 218 2.96 -10.49 0.94
C ASP A 218 1.82 -9.99 1.87
N PRO A 219 0.70 -10.72 2.03
CA PRO A 219 -0.46 -10.26 2.78
C PRO A 219 -0.21 -10.21 4.30
N GLN A 220 0.80 -10.93 4.81
CA GLN A 220 1.18 -10.85 6.22
C GLN A 220 1.94 -9.57 6.50
N THR A 221 2.86 -9.19 5.61
CA THR A 221 3.76 -8.04 5.84
C THR A 221 3.34 -6.75 5.16
N ARG A 222 2.43 -6.86 4.18
CA ARG A 222 1.99 -5.79 3.26
C ARG A 222 3.16 -5.09 2.55
N SER A 223 4.30 -5.78 2.51
CA SER A 223 5.51 -5.36 1.83
C SER A 223 5.63 -6.10 0.49
N MET A 224 6.43 -5.57 -0.43
CA MET A 224 6.72 -6.25 -1.68
C MET A 224 7.18 -7.69 -1.39
N LEU A 225 6.56 -8.66 -2.08
CA LEU A 225 6.85 -10.07 -1.85
C LEU A 225 8.34 -10.33 -2.11
N GLN A 226 9.04 -10.85 -1.10
CA GLN A 226 10.47 -11.13 -1.21
C GLN A 226 10.69 -12.42 -2.00
N THR A 227 11.17 -12.29 -3.22
CA THR A 227 11.48 -13.40 -4.13
C THR A 227 12.91 -13.28 -4.64
N ASP A 228 13.34 -14.17 -5.55
CA ASP A 228 14.65 -14.07 -6.19
C ASP A 228 14.69 -12.94 -7.24
N GLN A 229 13.52 -12.43 -7.65
CA GLN A 229 13.44 -11.21 -8.45
C GLN A 229 13.74 -9.99 -7.59
N GLN A 230 14.73 -9.20 -8.01
CA GLN A 230 15.07 -7.94 -7.33
C GLN A 230 13.87 -7.01 -7.13
N PHE A 231 12.94 -6.99 -8.10
CA PHE A 231 11.70 -6.24 -8.02
C PHE A 231 10.53 -7.15 -8.41
N PRO A 232 9.60 -7.47 -7.50
CA PRO A 232 8.43 -8.31 -7.79
C PRO A 232 7.35 -7.49 -8.51
N SER A 233 7.71 -6.94 -9.68
CA SER A 233 6.85 -6.05 -10.46
C SER A 233 7.03 -6.16 -11.96
N ALA A 234 5.98 -5.77 -12.68
CA ALA A 234 5.96 -5.56 -14.12
C ALA A 234 5.39 -4.17 -14.41
N GLY A 235 5.82 -3.54 -15.50
CA GLY A 235 5.40 -2.19 -15.86
C GLY A 235 6.07 -1.73 -17.15
N ASN A 236 5.54 -0.68 -17.77
CA ASN A 236 6.08 -0.17 -19.04
C ASN A 236 7.46 0.50 -18.92
N GLN A 237 7.96 0.73 -17.70
CA GLN A 237 9.35 1.13 -17.46
C GLN A 237 10.33 -0.06 -17.37
N ARG A 238 9.83 -1.30 -17.26
CA ARG A 238 10.68 -2.49 -17.27
C ARG A 238 11.23 -2.70 -18.68
N LYS A 239 12.55 -2.85 -18.79
CA LYS A 239 13.20 -3.10 -20.08
C LYS A 239 12.70 -4.44 -20.66
N GLY A 240 12.26 -4.41 -21.92
CA GLY A 240 11.87 -5.61 -22.65
C GLY A 240 10.48 -6.17 -22.31
N ILE A 241 9.60 -5.35 -21.71
CA ILE A 241 8.19 -5.72 -21.56
C ILE A 241 7.60 -6.08 -22.92
N LEU A 242 6.93 -7.22 -23.00
CA LEU A 242 6.22 -7.69 -24.18
C LEU A 242 4.86 -7.02 -24.24
N VAL A 243 4.56 -6.45 -25.40
CA VAL A 243 3.27 -5.84 -25.72
C VAL A 243 2.66 -6.65 -26.86
N ASN A 244 1.38 -6.98 -26.73
CA ASN A 244 0.65 -7.72 -27.75
C ASN A 244 0.39 -6.85 -28.99
N GLN A 245 0.01 -7.47 -30.10
CA GLN A 245 -0.20 -6.76 -31.38
C GLN A 245 -1.27 -5.68 -31.32
N ASP A 246 -2.29 -5.86 -30.47
CA ASP A 246 -3.38 -4.91 -30.25
C ASP A 246 -3.02 -3.77 -29.27
N GLY A 247 -1.82 -3.82 -28.66
CA GLY A 247 -1.37 -2.88 -27.64
C GLY A 247 -1.70 -3.27 -26.20
N SER A 248 -2.33 -4.43 -25.96
CA SER A 248 -2.55 -4.99 -24.63
C SER A 248 -1.26 -5.56 -24.04
N VAL A 249 -1.28 -5.84 -22.73
CA VAL A 249 -0.16 -6.44 -22.01
C VAL A 249 -0.66 -7.56 -21.10
N ASP A 250 -0.11 -8.76 -21.26
CA ASP A 250 -0.35 -9.86 -20.34
C ASP A 250 0.76 -9.89 -19.28
N VAL A 251 0.39 -9.81 -18.01
CA VAL A 251 1.30 -10.00 -16.87
C VAL A 251 1.10 -11.40 -16.30
N TYR A 252 2.19 -12.12 -16.09
CA TYR A 252 2.13 -13.49 -15.58
C TYR A 252 2.62 -13.54 -14.14
N PHE A 253 2.00 -14.39 -13.34
CA PHE A 253 2.37 -14.65 -11.95
C PHE A 253 2.59 -16.14 -11.78
N GLY A 254 3.60 -16.55 -11.00
CA GLY A 254 3.83 -17.95 -10.72
C GLY A 254 5.23 -18.23 -10.16
N PRO A 255 5.51 -19.45 -9.68
CA PRO A 255 6.83 -19.81 -9.16
C PRO A 255 7.93 -19.83 -10.23
N ALA A 256 7.55 -20.02 -11.50
CA ALA A 256 8.43 -19.99 -12.66
C ALA A 256 7.74 -19.25 -13.83
N PRO A 257 8.51 -18.63 -14.75
CA PRO A 257 7.93 -17.95 -15.90
C PRO A 257 7.39 -18.96 -16.92
N PRO A 258 6.24 -18.67 -17.56
CA PRO A 258 5.85 -19.36 -18.78
C PRO A 258 6.90 -19.14 -19.88
N PRO A 259 7.18 -20.14 -20.75
CA PRO A 259 8.19 -20.03 -21.79
C PRO A 259 7.99 -18.80 -22.69
N GLY A 260 9.03 -17.98 -22.82
CA GLY A 260 9.01 -16.78 -23.67
C GLY A 260 8.25 -15.59 -23.08
N LYS A 261 7.84 -15.67 -21.80
CA LYS A 261 7.12 -14.61 -21.07
C LYS A 261 7.92 -14.05 -19.89
N GLU A 262 9.21 -14.34 -19.82
CA GLU A 262 10.09 -14.04 -18.68
C GLU A 262 10.13 -12.54 -18.32
N SER A 263 9.99 -11.66 -19.32
CA SER A 263 10.00 -10.20 -19.10
C SER A 263 8.68 -9.64 -18.55
N ASN A 264 7.56 -10.36 -18.72
CA ASN A 264 6.24 -9.99 -18.19
C ASN A 264 5.86 -10.78 -16.93
N TRP A 265 6.77 -11.64 -16.44
CA TRP A 265 6.52 -12.50 -15.31
C TRP A 265 6.98 -11.87 -13.98
N ILE A 266 6.16 -12.08 -12.95
CA ILE A 266 6.42 -11.76 -11.56
C ILE A 266 6.43 -13.07 -10.76
N GLN A 267 7.53 -13.31 -10.05
CA GLN A 267 7.70 -14.52 -9.25
C GLN A 267 6.76 -14.51 -8.04
N THR A 268 6.14 -15.66 -7.76
CA THR A 268 5.38 -15.95 -6.54
C THR A 268 6.01 -17.11 -5.78
N ILE A 269 5.56 -17.38 -4.56
CA ILE A 269 6.18 -18.38 -3.67
C ILE A 269 5.16 -19.48 -3.33
N PRO A 270 5.43 -20.77 -3.64
CA PRO A 270 4.58 -21.87 -3.23
C PRO A 270 4.35 -21.90 -1.71
N GLY A 271 3.10 -22.16 -1.29
CA GLY A 271 2.72 -22.17 0.13
C GLY A 271 2.47 -20.78 0.74
N LYS A 272 2.52 -19.70 -0.06
CA LYS A 272 2.12 -18.36 0.35
C LYS A 272 0.97 -17.82 -0.49
N GLY A 273 0.00 -17.19 0.16
CA GLY A 273 -0.93 -16.29 -0.52
C GLY A 273 -0.24 -14.98 -0.90
N TRP A 274 -0.80 -14.29 -1.89
CA TRP A 274 -0.31 -12.98 -2.32
C TRP A 274 -1.46 -12.10 -2.79
N TYR A 275 -1.20 -10.79 -2.88
CA TYR A 275 -2.10 -9.85 -3.52
C TYR A 275 -1.30 -8.91 -4.41
N THR A 276 -1.98 -8.28 -5.36
CA THR A 276 -1.33 -7.38 -6.31
C THR A 276 -2.03 -6.04 -6.37
N MET A 277 -1.26 -5.02 -6.73
CA MET A 277 -1.76 -3.67 -6.93
C MET A 277 -1.38 -3.18 -8.32
N LEU A 278 -2.40 -2.81 -9.11
CA LEU A 278 -2.24 -2.01 -10.31
C LEU A 278 -2.12 -0.54 -9.89
N ARG A 279 -1.07 0.12 -10.38
CA ARG A 279 -0.82 1.54 -10.15
C ARG A 279 -0.75 2.25 -11.48
N LEU A 280 -1.49 3.35 -11.60
CA LEU A 280 -1.50 4.22 -12.77
C LEU A 280 -0.94 5.58 -12.38
N TYR A 281 0.08 6.06 -13.09
CA TYR A 281 0.69 7.38 -12.86
C TYR A 281 0.29 8.33 -13.97
N GLY A 282 -0.24 9.49 -13.58
CA GLY A 282 -0.95 10.36 -14.50
C GLY A 282 -2.18 9.68 -15.12
N PRO A 283 -3.13 9.18 -14.31
CA PRO A 283 -4.34 8.50 -14.77
C PRO A 283 -5.10 9.30 -15.83
N LEU A 284 -5.53 8.67 -16.92
CA LEU A 284 -6.32 9.31 -17.98
C LEU A 284 -7.83 9.20 -17.73
N GLU A 285 -8.63 9.94 -18.51
CA GLU A 285 -10.09 10.02 -18.35
C GLU A 285 -10.77 8.65 -18.32
N SER A 286 -10.29 7.70 -19.14
CA SER A 286 -10.86 6.36 -19.25
C SER A 286 -10.76 5.51 -17.99
N TRP A 287 -9.88 5.87 -17.04
CA TRP A 287 -9.88 5.30 -15.70
C TRP A 287 -11.08 5.80 -14.88
N PHE A 288 -11.34 7.11 -14.93
CA PHE A 288 -12.33 7.77 -14.08
C PHE A 288 -13.76 7.58 -14.54
N ASP A 289 -14.00 7.56 -15.85
CA ASP A 289 -15.31 7.27 -16.44
C ASP A 289 -15.61 5.75 -16.52
N LYS A 290 -14.66 4.92 -16.10
CA LYS A 290 -14.73 3.45 -16.07
C LYS A 290 -14.90 2.81 -17.46
N THR A 291 -14.55 3.50 -18.53
CA THR A 291 -14.53 2.94 -19.90
C THR A 291 -13.34 2.00 -20.13
N TRP A 292 -12.30 2.12 -19.30
CA TRP A 292 -11.20 1.15 -19.21
C TRP A 292 -11.17 0.51 -17.83
N LYS A 293 -10.90 -0.80 -17.79
CA LYS A 293 -10.64 -1.56 -16.56
C LYS A 293 -9.62 -2.67 -16.83
N PRO A 294 -8.83 -3.11 -15.83
CA PRO A 294 -8.03 -4.32 -15.97
C PRO A 294 -8.93 -5.54 -16.16
N GLY A 295 -8.42 -6.58 -16.83
CA GLY A 295 -9.02 -7.91 -16.76
C GLY A 295 -8.98 -8.48 -15.35
N GLU A 296 -9.75 -9.53 -15.09
CA GLU A 296 -9.59 -10.30 -13.87
C GLU A 296 -8.28 -11.12 -13.94
N ILE A 297 -7.81 -11.60 -12.79
CA ILE A 297 -6.67 -12.50 -12.74
C ILE A 297 -7.18 -13.92 -12.99
N GLU A 298 -6.70 -14.56 -14.04
CA GLU A 298 -7.16 -15.90 -14.44
C GLU A 298 -6.11 -16.95 -14.13
N LEU A 299 -6.55 -18.11 -13.64
CA LEU A 299 -5.68 -19.27 -13.47
C LEU A 299 -5.26 -19.81 -14.85
N VAL A 300 -3.95 -20.02 -15.04
CA VAL A 300 -3.42 -20.67 -16.24
C VAL A 300 -3.43 -22.18 -16.01
N ASN A 301 -4.24 -22.87 -16.80
CA ASN A 301 -4.31 -24.34 -16.81
C ASN A 301 -3.16 -24.99 -17.57
#